data_AF-A9U3X1-F1
#
_entry.id   AF-A9U3X1-F1
#
_cell.length_a   1.000
_cell.length_b   1.000
_cell.length_c   1.000
_cell.angle_alpha   90.00
_cell.angle_beta   90.00
_cell.angle_gamma   90.00
#
_symmetry.space_group_name_H-M   'P 1'
#
loop_
_entity.id
_entity.type
_entity.pdbx_description
1 polymer ?
#
loop_
_entity_poly.entity_id
_entity_poly.type
_entity_poly.pdbx_seq_one_letter_code
_entity_poly.pdbx_strand_id
1 'polypeptide(L)'
;QQQSNDRKEALATKALQAVVNKIDQFDGKNISRYLRCYVREMELNRVSKKKMVALFGLATIPEIRDHITSLTDRCGNSWEDFLHALKDEYFLEDADRVTKKLFLGWIERPNKNLQATKLLRKFERQYSQLSKVEKLTLEPNKVDLFLQAADGELQEKLEPLLEDKEEDEGLTTK
;
A
#
# COMPACT_ATOMS: atom_id res chain seq x y z
N GLN A 1 -34.06 -2.01 21.47
CA GLN A 1 -32.58 -2.03 21.32
C GLN A 1 -32.05 -3.41 20.94
N GLN A 2 -32.52 -4.51 21.57
CA GLN A 2 -32.04 -5.88 21.31
C GLN A 2 -32.13 -6.33 19.84
N GLN A 3 -33.32 -6.28 19.22
CA GLN A 3 -33.51 -6.71 17.82
C GLN A 3 -32.62 -5.99 16.78
N SER A 4 -32.23 -4.74 17.05
CA SER A 4 -31.32 -3.99 16.16
C SER A 4 -29.88 -4.47 16.29
N ASN A 5 -29.46 -4.87 17.49
CA ASN A 5 -28.14 -5.46 17.72
C ASN A 5 -28.07 -6.86 17.14
N ASP A 6 -29.09 -7.69 17.34
CA ASP A 6 -29.16 -9.05 16.77
C ASP A 6 -29.05 -9.01 15.24
N ARG A 7 -29.76 -8.07 14.59
CA ARG A 7 -29.65 -7.86 13.14
C ARG A 7 -28.25 -7.43 12.70
N LYS A 8 -27.59 -6.55 13.46
CA LYS A 8 -26.21 -6.10 13.15
C LYS A 8 -25.19 -7.21 13.34
N GLU A 9 -25.42 -8.15 14.25
CA GLU A 9 -24.59 -9.34 14.43
C GLU A 9 -24.79 -10.33 13.30
N ALA A 10 -26.03 -10.62 12.91
CA ALA A 10 -26.32 -11.49 11.78
C ALA A 10 -25.66 -11.00 10.47
N LEU A 11 -25.66 -9.68 10.22
CA LEU A 11 -24.98 -9.09 9.07
C LEU A 11 -23.46 -9.24 9.12
N ALA A 12 -22.87 -9.10 10.30
CA ALA A 12 -21.44 -9.29 10.51
C ALA A 12 -21.02 -10.75 10.27
N THR A 13 -21.76 -11.71 10.82
CA THR A 13 -21.53 -13.14 10.59
C THR A 13 -21.69 -13.50 9.11
N LYS A 14 -22.71 -12.97 8.44
CA LYS A 14 -22.91 -13.17 7.00
C LYS A 14 -21.74 -12.62 6.18
N ALA A 15 -21.23 -11.44 6.51
CA ALA A 15 -20.08 -10.84 5.83
C ALA A 15 -18.83 -11.70 6.00
N LEU A 16 -18.53 -12.11 7.22
CA LEU A 16 -17.38 -12.95 7.53
C LEU A 16 -17.45 -14.29 6.79
N GLN A 17 -18.61 -14.95 6.79
CA GLN A 17 -18.82 -16.20 6.06
C GLN A 17 -18.62 -16.00 4.55
N ALA A 18 -19.09 -14.89 3.99
CA ALA A 18 -18.93 -14.58 2.57
C ALA A 18 -17.45 -14.38 2.19
N VAL A 19 -16.65 -13.77 3.07
CA VAL A 19 -15.20 -13.65 2.88
C VAL A 19 -14.58 -15.05 2.85
N VAL A 20 -14.75 -15.83 3.91
CA VAL A 20 -14.13 -17.16 4.03
C VAL A 20 -14.56 -18.08 2.89
N ASN A 21 -15.83 -18.04 2.46
CA ASN A 21 -16.28 -18.86 1.33
C ASN A 21 -15.69 -18.45 -0.02
N LYS A 22 -15.24 -17.19 -0.18
CA LYS A 22 -14.73 -16.67 -1.46
C LYS A 22 -13.23 -16.78 -1.59
N ILE A 23 -12.49 -16.59 -0.50
CA ILE A 23 -11.03 -16.45 -0.51
C ILE A 23 -10.34 -17.21 0.63
N ASP A 24 -11.06 -18.09 1.32
CA ASP A 24 -10.61 -18.82 2.50
C ASP A 24 -10.24 -17.90 3.67
N GLN A 25 -9.73 -18.49 4.76
CA GLN A 25 -9.19 -17.73 5.89
C GLN A 25 -7.85 -17.10 5.51
N PHE A 26 -7.54 -15.93 6.10
CA PHE A 26 -6.25 -15.28 5.93
C PHE A 26 -5.15 -16.12 6.55
N ASP A 27 -4.16 -16.47 5.72
CA ASP A 27 -3.02 -17.30 6.06
C ASP A 27 -1.71 -16.50 6.23
N GLY A 28 -1.78 -15.17 6.17
CA GLY A 28 -0.63 -14.28 6.24
C GLY A 28 -0.10 -13.83 4.88
N LYS A 29 -0.65 -14.33 3.76
CA LYS A 29 -0.17 -14.02 2.41
C LYS A 29 -1.14 -13.13 1.65
N ASN A 30 -0.61 -12.38 0.68
CA ASN A 30 -1.43 -11.59 -0.24
C ASN A 30 -2.38 -10.60 0.47
N ILE A 31 -1.89 -9.92 1.50
CA ILE A 31 -2.67 -9.03 2.37
C ILE A 31 -3.46 -7.98 1.57
N SER A 32 -2.91 -7.42 0.48
CA SER A 32 -3.64 -6.46 -0.36
C SER A 32 -4.86 -7.06 -1.04
N ARG A 33 -4.73 -8.28 -1.59
CA ARG A 33 -5.85 -8.99 -2.21
C ARG A 33 -6.89 -9.38 -1.17
N TYR A 34 -6.44 -9.87 -0.02
CA TYR A 34 -7.32 -10.28 1.07
C TYR A 34 -8.14 -9.10 1.59
N LEU A 35 -7.48 -7.99 1.94
CA LEU A 35 -8.12 -6.77 2.41
C LEU A 35 -9.13 -6.20 1.41
N ARG A 36 -8.82 -6.23 0.11
CA ARG A 36 -9.74 -5.73 -0.93
C ARG A 36 -11.07 -6.50 -0.90
N CYS A 37 -11.00 -7.81 -0.76
CA CYS A 37 -12.19 -8.66 -0.69
C CYS A 37 -12.90 -8.49 0.66
N TYR A 38 -12.14 -8.48 1.76
CA TYR A 38 -12.66 -8.29 3.11
C TYR A 38 -13.46 -6.98 3.26
N VAL A 39 -12.85 -5.84 2.91
CA VAL A 39 -13.49 -4.52 3.00
C VAL A 39 -14.76 -4.48 2.16
N ARG A 40 -14.70 -5.00 0.93
CA ARG A 40 -15.86 -5.03 0.03
C ARG A 40 -17.04 -5.79 0.65
N GLU A 41 -16.81 -6.98 1.21
CA GLU A 41 -17.89 -7.76 1.85
C GLU A 41 -18.42 -7.09 3.12
N MET A 42 -17.54 -6.48 3.91
CA MET A 42 -17.93 -5.78 5.14
C MET A 42 -18.77 -4.54 4.84
N GLU A 43 -18.41 -3.75 3.83
CA GLU A 43 -19.17 -2.59 3.36
C GLU A 43 -20.54 -3.00 2.78
N LEU A 44 -20.59 -4.07 1.96
CA LEU A 44 -21.83 -4.60 1.39
C LEU A 44 -22.85 -4.99 2.48
N ASN A 45 -22.36 -5.52 3.59
CA ASN A 45 -23.20 -5.93 4.73
C ASN A 45 -23.35 -4.84 5.80
N ARG A 46 -22.87 -3.62 5.54
CA ARG A 46 -22.98 -2.44 6.44
C ARG A 46 -22.35 -2.67 7.82
N VAL A 47 -21.25 -3.41 7.86
CA VAL A 47 -20.46 -3.61 9.08
C VAL A 47 -19.70 -2.32 9.40
N SER A 48 -19.70 -1.89 10.65
CA SER A 48 -18.97 -0.69 11.06
C SER A 48 -17.46 -0.94 11.10
N LYS A 49 -16.64 0.08 10.82
CA LYS A 49 -15.16 0.01 10.88
C LYS A 49 -14.65 -0.64 12.17
N LYS A 50 -15.20 -0.26 13.33
CA LYS A 50 -14.89 -0.88 14.63
C LYS A 50 -15.12 -2.40 14.64
N LYS A 51 -16.25 -2.85 14.08
CA LYS A 51 -16.54 -4.28 13.96
C LYS A 51 -15.65 -4.95 12.91
N MET A 52 -15.27 -4.25 11.84
CA MET A 52 -14.34 -4.79 10.84
C MET A 52 -12.99 -5.15 11.46
N VAL A 53 -12.48 -4.34 12.40
CA VAL A 53 -11.24 -4.68 13.12
C VAL A 53 -11.45 -5.95 13.95
N ALA A 54 -12.50 -5.97 14.79
CA ALA A 54 -12.77 -7.10 15.68
C ALA A 54 -13.04 -8.43 14.96
N LEU A 55 -13.66 -8.39 13.78
CA LEU A 55 -13.97 -9.59 12.99
C LEU A 55 -12.76 -10.13 12.22
N PHE A 56 -11.72 -9.32 12.00
CA PHE A 56 -10.60 -9.74 11.15
C PHE A 56 -9.88 -10.95 11.72
N GLY A 57 -9.65 -11.00 13.04
CA GLY A 57 -9.05 -12.15 13.72
C GLY A 57 -9.88 -13.44 13.67
N LEU A 58 -11.19 -13.34 13.40
CA LEU A 58 -12.05 -14.52 13.15
C LEU A 58 -11.93 -15.00 11.71
N ALA A 59 -11.45 -14.15 10.81
CA ALA A 59 -11.20 -14.45 9.40
C ALA A 59 -9.79 -15.01 9.17
N THR A 60 -8.99 -15.26 10.21
CA THR A 60 -7.58 -15.68 10.09
C THR A 60 -7.38 -17.09 10.60
N ILE A 61 -6.42 -17.81 10.03
CA ILE A 61 -6.05 -19.16 10.51
C ILE A 61 -5.52 -19.12 11.96
N PRO A 62 -5.67 -20.22 12.73
CA PRO A 62 -5.26 -20.25 14.13
C PRO A 62 -3.79 -19.87 14.38
N GLU A 63 -2.89 -20.20 13.45
CA GLU A 63 -1.44 -20.05 13.57
C GLU A 63 -1.00 -18.57 13.69
N ILE A 64 -1.73 -17.64 13.07
CA ILE A 64 -1.42 -16.21 13.10
C ILE A 64 -2.45 -15.40 13.89
N ARG A 65 -3.51 -16.03 14.41
CA ARG A 65 -4.64 -15.33 15.07
C ARG A 65 -4.21 -14.55 16.31
N ASP A 66 -3.31 -15.10 17.12
CA ASP A 66 -2.82 -14.42 18.33
C ASP A 66 -2.03 -13.16 17.96
N HIS A 67 -1.33 -13.22 16.81
CA HIS A 67 -0.59 -12.08 16.29
C HIS A 67 -1.52 -10.96 15.81
N ILE A 68 -2.56 -11.31 15.06
CA ILE A 68 -3.60 -10.38 14.60
C ILE A 68 -4.35 -9.76 15.79
N THR A 69 -4.58 -10.53 16.86
CA THR A 69 -5.16 -10.01 18.10
C THR A 69 -4.25 -8.95 18.72
N SER A 70 -2.94 -9.24 18.81
CA SER A 70 -1.96 -8.28 19.32
C SER A 70 -1.90 -6.99 18.48
N LEU A 71 -2.01 -7.08 17.15
CA LEU A 71 -2.15 -5.91 16.28
C LEU A 71 -3.42 -5.11 16.58
N THR A 72 -4.55 -5.80 16.73
CA THR A 72 -5.85 -5.19 17.01
C THR A 72 -5.82 -4.39 18.31
N ASP A 73 -5.23 -4.95 19.36
CA ASP A 73 -5.13 -4.32 20.68
C ASP A 73 -4.29 -3.04 20.63
N ARG A 74 -3.18 -3.05 19.86
CA ARG A 74 -2.31 -1.88 19.66
C ARG A 74 -3.00 -0.75 18.90
N CYS A 75 -3.93 -1.06 18.00
CA CYS A 75 -4.58 -0.08 17.12
C CYS A 75 -5.86 0.54 17.73
N GLY A 76 -6.26 0.19 18.96
CA GLY A 76 -7.38 0.84 19.66
C GLY A 76 -8.74 0.71 18.93
N ASN A 77 -8.91 -0.28 18.07
CA ASN A 77 -10.05 -0.44 17.13
C ASN A 77 -10.17 0.63 16.02
N SER A 78 -9.13 1.41 15.77
CA SER A 78 -9.03 2.28 14.59
C SER A 78 -8.79 1.40 13.35
N TRP A 79 -9.68 1.51 12.36
CA TRP A 79 -9.55 0.72 11.12
C TRP A 79 -8.32 1.16 10.32
N GLU A 80 -8.06 2.46 10.27
CA GLU A 80 -6.94 3.04 9.54
C GLU A 80 -5.60 2.60 10.13
N ASP A 81 -5.45 2.62 11.46
CA ASP A 81 -4.21 2.20 12.11
C ASP A 81 -3.99 0.69 11.99
N PHE A 82 -5.08 -0.09 12.13
CA PHE A 82 -5.04 -1.53 11.94
C PHE A 82 -4.66 -1.92 10.51
N LEU A 83 -5.19 -1.22 9.51
CA LEU A 83 -4.87 -1.42 8.10
C LEU A 83 -3.39 -1.15 7.80
N HIS A 84 -2.83 -0.08 8.38
CA HIS A 84 -1.41 0.23 8.24
C HIS A 84 -0.55 -0.85 8.90
N ALA A 85 -0.87 -1.25 10.13
CA ALA A 85 -0.12 -2.27 10.85
C ALA A 85 -0.14 -3.63 10.12
N LEU A 86 -1.30 -4.06 9.61
CA LEU A 86 -1.41 -5.29 8.81
C LEU A 86 -0.54 -5.26 7.55
N LYS A 87 -0.51 -4.13 6.85
CA LYS A 87 0.33 -3.98 5.66
C LYS A 87 1.80 -4.00 6.06
N ASP A 88 2.21 -3.26 7.07
CA ASP A 88 3.61 -3.25 7.49
C ASP A 88 4.11 -4.65 7.86
N GLU A 89 3.25 -5.48 8.44
CA GLU A 89 3.58 -6.84 8.87
C GLU A 89 3.55 -7.89 7.73
N TYR A 90 2.46 -7.93 6.96
CA TYR A 90 2.19 -9.02 6.02
C TYR A 90 2.44 -8.66 4.54
N PHE A 91 2.88 -7.44 4.24
CA PHE A 91 3.10 -7.01 2.85
C PHE A 91 4.35 -7.62 2.20
N LEU A 92 5.24 -8.24 2.99
CA LEU A 92 6.41 -8.91 2.43
C LEU A 92 6.04 -10.11 1.55
N GLU A 93 5.00 -10.86 1.92
CA GLU A 93 4.50 -12.05 1.21
C GLU A 93 3.33 -11.74 0.26
N ASP A 94 3.15 -10.47 -0.10
CA ASP A 94 2.07 -10.04 -0.98
C ASP A 94 2.45 -10.15 -2.46
N ALA A 95 1.79 -11.03 -3.22
CA ALA A 95 2.07 -11.19 -4.65
C ALA A 95 1.61 -10.00 -5.50
N ASP A 96 0.63 -9.21 -5.03
CA ASP A 96 0.17 -8.00 -5.72
C ASP A 96 1.08 -6.78 -5.41
N ARG A 97 2.10 -6.95 -4.56
CA ARG A 97 3.03 -5.87 -4.20
C ARG A 97 3.85 -5.43 -5.40
N VAL A 98 3.96 -4.11 -5.53
CA VAL A 98 5.02 -3.50 -6.34
C VAL A 98 6.35 -3.78 -5.64
N THR A 99 7.14 -4.70 -6.19
CA THR A 99 8.50 -4.94 -5.70
C THR A 99 9.46 -3.90 -6.27
N LYS A 100 10.59 -3.66 -5.60
CA LYS A 100 11.69 -2.83 -6.13
C LYS A 100 12.05 -3.24 -7.57
N LYS A 101 12.09 -4.54 -7.85
CA LYS A 101 12.36 -5.07 -9.19
C LYS A 101 11.31 -4.65 -10.22
N LEU A 102 10.01 -4.78 -9.90
CA LEU A 102 8.94 -4.36 -10.81
C LEU A 102 8.90 -2.85 -11.00
N PHE A 103 9.19 -2.08 -9.95
CA PHE A 103 9.28 -0.63 -10.00
C PHE A 103 10.42 -0.17 -10.93
N LEU A 104 11.63 -0.68 -10.72
CA LEU A 104 12.79 -0.38 -11.57
C LEU A 104 12.57 -0.85 -13.02
N GLY A 105 12.03 -2.06 -13.19
CA GLY A 105 11.68 -2.57 -14.52
C GLY A 105 10.53 -1.83 -15.20
N TRP A 106 9.74 -1.02 -14.48
CA TRP A 106 8.80 -0.06 -15.07
C TRP A 106 9.51 1.23 -15.47
N ILE A 107 10.46 1.72 -14.66
CA ILE A 107 11.28 2.90 -14.95
C ILE A 107 12.07 2.69 -16.24
N GLU A 108 12.74 1.53 -16.40
CA GLU A 108 13.56 1.20 -17.56
C GLU A 108 12.79 1.07 -18.88
N ARG A 109 11.45 0.98 -18.85
CA ARG A 109 10.66 0.86 -20.08
C ARG A 109 10.70 2.16 -20.88
N PRO A 110 11.14 2.13 -22.15
CA PRO A 110 11.15 3.32 -23.00
C PRO A 110 9.72 3.74 -23.37
N ASN A 111 9.58 5.00 -23.82
CA ASN A 111 8.37 5.55 -24.48
C ASN A 111 7.06 5.33 -23.71
N LYS A 112 6.99 5.90 -22.50
CA LYS A 112 5.75 5.88 -21.72
C LYS A 112 4.69 6.82 -22.31
N ASN A 113 5.06 7.76 -23.18
CA ASN A 113 4.18 8.76 -23.81
C ASN A 113 3.30 9.48 -22.78
N LEU A 114 3.84 9.76 -21.59
CA LEU A 114 3.13 10.40 -20.49
C LEU A 114 3.61 11.83 -20.35
N GLN A 115 2.68 12.77 -20.24
CA GLN A 115 3.02 14.13 -19.79
C GLN A 115 3.66 14.11 -18.39
N ALA A 116 4.55 15.07 -18.10
CA ALA A 116 5.30 15.15 -16.83
C ALA A 116 4.43 15.00 -15.57
N THR A 117 3.26 15.65 -15.52
CA THR A 117 2.34 15.55 -14.38
C THR A 117 1.73 14.16 -14.20
N LYS A 118 1.40 13.48 -15.32
CA LYS A 118 0.90 12.09 -15.30
C LYS A 118 2.01 11.11 -14.93
N LEU A 119 3.24 11.35 -15.40
CA LEU A 119 4.41 10.58 -15.05
C LEU A 119 4.69 10.66 -13.55
N LEU A 120 4.75 11.87 -12.98
CA LEU A 120 4.96 12.11 -11.55
C LEU A 120 3.91 11.41 -10.70
N ARG A 121 2.62 11.54 -11.06
CA ARG A 121 1.53 10.88 -10.33
C ARG A 121 1.66 9.35 -10.35
N LYS A 122 2.09 8.77 -11.48
CA LYS A 122 2.27 7.32 -11.60
C LYS A 122 3.52 6.86 -10.84
N PHE A 123 4.61 7.62 -10.93
CA PHE A 123 5.85 7.38 -10.19
C PHE A 123 5.58 7.36 -8.69
N GLU A 124 5.01 8.43 -8.14
CA GLU A 124 4.70 8.51 -6.70
C GLU A 124 3.74 7.41 -6.25
N ARG A 125 2.74 7.06 -7.09
CA ARG A 125 1.82 5.95 -6.78
C ARG A 125 2.52 4.60 -6.72
N GLN A 126 3.51 4.35 -7.58
CA GLN A 126 4.27 3.10 -7.56
C GLN A 126 5.29 3.11 -6.42
N TYR A 127 6.00 4.23 -6.24
CA TYR A 127 6.95 4.43 -5.15
C TYR A 127 6.29 4.29 -3.78
N SER A 128 5.10 4.86 -3.58
CA SER A 128 4.36 4.75 -2.32
C SER A 128 3.95 3.32 -1.98
N GLN A 129 3.83 2.44 -2.98
CA GLN A 129 3.52 1.02 -2.80
C GLN A 129 4.74 0.16 -2.49
N LEU A 130 5.96 0.70 -2.57
CA LEU A 130 7.16 -0.02 -2.11
C LEU A 130 7.13 -0.17 -0.58
N SER A 131 7.71 -1.27 -0.09
CA SER A 131 7.91 -1.46 1.35
C SER A 131 8.86 -0.40 1.93
N LYS A 132 8.82 -0.20 3.25
CA LYS A 132 9.68 0.76 3.95
C LYS A 132 11.17 0.51 3.68
N VAL A 133 11.60 -0.76 3.71
CA VAL A 133 12.99 -1.15 3.43
C VAL A 133 13.37 -0.84 1.99
N GLU A 134 12.50 -1.16 1.02
CA GLU A 134 12.77 -0.87 -0.39
C GLU A 134 12.90 0.64 -0.64
N LYS A 135 12.01 1.46 -0.07
CA LYS A 135 12.08 2.92 -0.16
C LYS A 135 13.38 3.46 0.40
N LEU A 136 13.80 3.00 1.58
CA LEU A 136 15.08 3.44 2.17
C LEU A 136 16.28 3.17 1.24
N THR A 137 16.25 2.10 0.44
CA THR A 137 17.32 1.82 -0.53
C THR A 137 17.25 2.62 -1.82
N LEU A 138 16.14 3.32 -2.09
CA LEU A 138 15.92 4.10 -3.30
C LEU A 138 15.86 5.61 -3.03
N GLU A 139 15.59 6.01 -1.78
CA GLU A 139 15.43 7.40 -1.37
C GLU A 139 16.59 8.30 -1.83
N PRO A 140 17.88 7.89 -1.70
CA PRO A 140 18.99 8.73 -2.17
C PRO A 140 18.95 9.05 -3.67
N ASN A 141 18.38 8.15 -4.48
CA ASN A 141 18.35 8.26 -5.94
C ASN A 141 16.93 8.51 -6.47
N LYS A 142 15.99 8.93 -5.61
CA LYS A 142 14.57 9.02 -5.99
C LYS A 142 14.35 9.99 -7.16
N VAL A 143 15.06 11.12 -7.16
CA VAL A 143 15.00 12.12 -8.24
C VAL A 143 15.57 11.55 -9.54
N ASP A 144 16.73 10.90 -9.49
CA ASP A 144 17.35 10.25 -10.66
C ASP A 144 16.46 9.18 -11.26
N LEU A 145 15.82 8.36 -10.42
CA LEU A 145 14.88 7.34 -10.85
C LEU A 145 13.63 7.94 -11.51
N PHE A 146 13.20 9.14 -11.11
CA PHE A 146 12.12 9.85 -11.77
C PHE A 146 12.56 10.38 -13.14
N LEU A 147 13.76 10.94 -13.23
CA LEU A 147 14.36 11.40 -14.50
C LEU A 147 14.51 10.25 -15.49
N GLN A 148 15.03 9.10 -15.05
CA GLN A 148 15.12 7.88 -15.87
C GLN A 148 13.76 7.36 -16.34
N ALA A 149 12.68 7.68 -15.62
CA ALA A 149 11.34 7.27 -16.02
C ALA A 149 10.76 8.14 -17.15
N ALA A 150 11.28 9.36 -17.34
CA ALA A 150 10.86 10.28 -18.40
C ALA A 150 11.31 9.78 -19.78
N ASP A 151 10.62 10.20 -20.83
CA ASP A 151 11.14 10.02 -22.20
C ASP A 151 12.23 11.07 -22.48
N GLY A 152 13.05 10.84 -23.51
CA GLY A 152 14.23 11.69 -23.77
C GLY A 152 13.90 13.18 -23.88
N GLU A 153 12.79 13.53 -24.53
CA GLU A 153 12.35 14.93 -24.65
C GLU A 153 11.94 15.55 -23.30
N LEU A 154 11.23 14.79 -22.46
CA LEU A 154 10.87 15.26 -21.11
C LEU A 154 12.07 15.28 -20.17
N GLN A 155 13.00 14.34 -20.32
CA GLN A 155 14.21 14.27 -19.51
C GLN A 155 15.09 15.50 -19.76
N GLU A 156 15.37 15.84 -21.02
CA GLU A 156 16.15 17.04 -21.40
C GLU A 156 15.53 18.34 -20.87
N LYS A 157 14.21 18.38 -20.68
CA LYS A 157 13.50 19.54 -20.12
C LYS A 157 13.53 19.58 -18.59
N LEU A 158 13.64 18.43 -17.93
CA LEU A 158 13.56 18.30 -16.47
C LEU A 158 14.92 18.37 -15.80
N GLU A 159 15.98 17.83 -16.41
CA GLU A 159 17.35 17.84 -15.86
C GLU A 159 17.81 19.25 -15.46
N PRO A 160 17.70 20.30 -16.32
CA PRO A 160 18.18 21.64 -15.97
C PRO A 160 17.34 22.36 -14.91
N LEU A 161 16.13 21.86 -14.61
CA LEU A 161 15.25 22.43 -13.58
C LEU A 161 15.54 21.86 -12.20
N LEU A 162 16.24 20.73 -12.14
CA LEU A 162 16.54 19.97 -10.92
C LEU A 162 18.02 19.99 -10.55
N GLU A 163 18.90 20.49 -11.44
CA GLU A 163 20.27 20.87 -11.08
C GLU A 163 20.22 21.96 -10.00
N ASP A 164 20.80 21.67 -8.84
CA ASP A 164 21.04 22.66 -7.81
C ASP A 164 21.93 23.76 -8.39
N LYS A 165 21.43 25.00 -8.39
CA LYS A 165 22.17 26.17 -8.86
C LYS A 165 23.24 26.66 -7.88
N GLU A 166 23.60 25.87 -6.87
CA GLU A 166 24.55 26.24 -5.82
C GLU A 166 26.00 25.80 -6.09
N GLU A 167 26.34 25.32 -7.30
CA GLU A 167 27.74 25.30 -7.76
C GLU A 167 28.06 26.53 -8.62
N ASP A 168 28.00 27.71 -8.00
CA ASP A 168 28.78 28.86 -8.46
C ASP A 168 29.76 29.27 -7.33
N GLU A 169 30.73 28.41 -7.03
CA GLU A 169 31.97 28.83 -6.38
C GLU A 169 33.12 28.81 -7.39
N GLY A 170 32.90 29.48 -8.52
CA GLY A 170 33.96 30.00 -9.36
C GLY A 170 34.52 31.30 -8.77
N LEU A 171 35.34 31.26 -7.73
CA LEU A 171 36.21 32.39 -7.35
C LEU A 171 37.67 32.07 -7.65
N THR A 172 38.03 32.20 -8.93
CA THR A 172 39.39 32.59 -9.29
C THR A 172 39.63 34.04 -8.85
N THR A 173 40.30 34.24 -7.73
CA THR A 173 41.01 35.49 -7.44
C THR A 173 42.50 35.27 -7.63
N LYS A 174 43.06 36.03 -8.58
CA LYS A 174 44.47 36.21 -8.87
C LYS A 174 45.29 36.63 -7.65
#